data_AF-A0A9D1GHK8-F1
#
_entry.id   AF-A0A9D1GHK8-F1
#
_cell.length_a   1.000
_cell.length_b   1.000
_cell.length_c   1.000
_cell.angle_alpha   90.00
_cell.angle_beta   90.00
_cell.angle_gamma   90.00
#
_symmetry.space_group_name_H-M   'P 1'
#
loop_
_entity.id
_entity.type
_entity.pdbx_description
1 polymer ?
#
loop_
_entity_poly.entity_id
_entity_poly.type
_entity_poly.pdbx_seq_one_letter_code
_entity_poly.pdbx_strand_id
1 'polypeptide(L)'
;MDAFQAPYKAVLITLYESAFQNGNQSVMASVKENFDIPFTNLAERFRSLGLDDSLVMPSFVVNVGSLQAKIQDQIQKDPELAYNHNNAAFLENIVKEINLVMRNVDV
;
A
#
# COMPACT_ATOMS: atom_id res chain seq x y z
N MET A 1 0.76 3.43 -2.57
CA MET A 1 0.84 4.04 -3.93
C MET A 1 1.65 5.33 -3.93
N ASP A 2 1.47 6.24 -2.96
CA ASP A 2 2.17 7.54 -2.94
C ASP A 2 3.70 7.48 -2.77
N ALA A 3 4.22 6.45 -2.09
CA ALA A 3 5.65 6.33 -1.77
C ALA A 3 6.57 6.29 -3.02
N PHE A 4 6.10 5.70 -4.12
CA PHE A 4 6.89 5.58 -5.37
C PHE A 4 6.57 6.66 -6.40
N GLN A 5 5.45 7.38 -6.22
CA GLN A 5 5.03 8.39 -7.17
C GLN A 5 5.94 9.63 -7.13
N ALA A 6 6.30 10.11 -5.93
CA ALA A 6 7.17 11.27 -5.79
C ALA A 6 8.60 11.02 -6.32
N PRO A 7 9.28 9.91 -5.97
CA PRO A 7 10.60 9.59 -6.54
C PRO A 7 10.56 9.38 -8.06
N TYR A 8 9.56 8.67 -8.58
CA TYR A 8 9.40 8.45 -10.02
C TYR A 8 9.23 9.78 -10.79
N LYS A 9 8.37 10.68 -10.29
CA LYS A 9 8.17 12.00 -10.89
C LYS A 9 9.44 12.84 -10.84
N ALA A 10 10.19 12.80 -9.73
CA ALA A 10 11.47 13.49 -9.63
C ALA A 10 12.47 13.01 -10.70
N VAL A 11 12.58 11.69 -10.90
CA VAL A 11 13.46 11.10 -11.94
C VAL A 11 13.03 11.56 -13.34
N LEU A 12 11.74 11.55 -13.65
CA LEU A 12 11.23 12.02 -14.94
C LEU A 12 11.49 13.52 -15.17
N ILE A 13 11.34 14.37 -14.14
CA ILE A 13 11.67 15.80 -14.22
C ILE A 13 13.14 15.97 -14.56
N THR A 14 14.04 15.31 -13.83
CA THR A 14 15.49 15.39 -14.08
C THR A 14 15.86 14.92 -15.50
N LEU A 15 15.23 13.83 -15.97
CA LEU A 15 15.41 13.34 -17.34
C LEU A 15 14.95 14.37 -18.39
N TYR A 16 13.82 15.02 -18.14
CA TYR A 16 13.30 16.07 -19.03
C TYR A 16 14.23 17.29 -19.08
N GLU A 17 14.71 17.76 -17.92
CA GLU A 17 15.64 18.89 -17.81
C GLU A 17 16.95 18.60 -18.54
N SER A 18 17.51 17.40 -18.35
CA SER A 18 18.70 16.95 -19.05
C SER A 18 18.47 16.86 -20.57
N ALA A 19 17.34 16.30 -21.00
CA ALA A 19 16.99 16.21 -22.42
C ALA A 19 16.80 17.59 -23.06
N PHE A 20 16.22 18.55 -22.32
CA PHE A 20 16.05 19.93 -22.77
C PHE A 20 17.41 20.62 -22.98
N GLN A 21 18.34 20.49 -22.04
CA GLN A 21 19.69 21.04 -22.16
C GLN A 21 20.46 20.45 -23.36
N ASN A 22 20.26 19.17 -23.64
CA ASN A 22 20.91 18.45 -24.74
C ASN A 22 20.14 18.54 -26.08
N GLY A 23 19.00 19.23 -26.14
CA GLY A 23 18.17 19.33 -27.34
C GLY A 23 17.50 18.02 -27.80
N ASN A 24 17.42 17.02 -26.92
CA ASN A 24 16.86 15.70 -27.25
C ASN A 24 15.32 15.70 -27.16
N GLN A 25 14.69 16.10 -28.27
CA GLN A 25 13.23 16.17 -28.39
C GLN A 25 12.53 14.81 -28.21
N SER A 26 13.19 13.71 -28.56
CA SER A 26 12.61 12.36 -28.42
C SER A 26 12.40 12.00 -26.95
N VAL A 27 13.42 12.21 -26.10
CA VAL A 27 13.30 11.96 -24.66
C VAL A 27 12.30 12.92 -24.02
N MET A 28 12.28 14.19 -24.45
CA MET A 28 11.30 15.16 -23.95
C MET A 28 9.85 14.73 -24.24
N ALA A 29 9.58 14.22 -25.45
CA ALA A 29 8.27 13.71 -25.83
C ALA A 29 7.90 12.46 -25.00
N SER A 30 8.82 11.50 -24.89
CA SER A 30 8.60 10.28 -24.10
C SER A 30 8.33 10.57 -22.62
N VAL A 31 9.02 11.54 -22.01
CA VAL A 31 8.73 11.91 -20.62
C VAL A 31 7.34 12.51 -20.48
N LYS A 32 6.93 13.42 -21.38
CA LYS A 32 5.59 14.03 -21.36
C LYS A 32 4.48 13.00 -21.50
N GLU A 33 4.68 12.00 -22.37
CA GLU A 33 3.73 10.90 -22.57
C GLU A 33 3.59 10.05 -21.30
N ASN A 34 4.65 9.88 -20.51
CA ASN A 34 4.70 8.94 -19.38
C ASN A 34 4.58 9.58 -17.97
N PHE A 35 4.42 10.91 -17.89
CA PHE A 35 4.53 11.64 -16.63
C PHE A 35 3.41 11.34 -15.62
N ASP A 36 2.17 11.25 -16.10
CA ASP A 36 0.98 11.03 -15.27
C ASP A 36 0.16 9.81 -15.74
N ILE A 37 0.81 8.83 -16.36
CA ILE A 37 0.14 7.57 -16.70
C ILE A 37 -0.18 6.80 -15.41
N PRO A 38 -1.45 6.45 -15.15
CA PRO A 38 -1.80 5.56 -14.06
C PRO A 38 -1.34 4.14 -14.39
N PHE A 39 -0.47 3.57 -13.56
CA PHE A 39 -0.06 2.18 -13.70
C PHE A 39 -1.04 1.26 -12.97
N THR A 40 -1.87 0.54 -13.73
CA THR A 40 -2.78 -0.47 -13.18
C THR A 40 -2.10 -1.81 -12.92
N ASN A 41 -0.98 -2.10 -13.60
CA ASN A 41 -0.27 -3.39 -13.55
C ASN A 41 1.18 -3.29 -13.09
N LEU A 42 1.45 -2.42 -12.10
CA LEU A 42 2.82 -2.11 -11.67
C LEU A 42 3.58 -3.35 -11.15
N ALA A 43 2.92 -4.25 -10.43
CA ALA A 43 3.52 -5.50 -9.96
C ALA A 43 4.01 -6.39 -11.11
N GLU A 44 3.22 -6.56 -12.17
CA GLU A 44 3.63 -7.33 -13.35
C GLU A 44 4.84 -6.71 -14.06
N ARG A 45 4.90 -5.38 -14.11
CA ARG A 45 6.04 -4.66 -14.70
C ARG A 45 7.30 -4.82 -13.87
N PHE A 46 7.20 -4.81 -12.54
CA PHE A 46 8.33 -5.10 -11.68
C PHE A 46 8.85 -6.52 -11.93
N ARG A 47 7.95 -7.52 -11.99
CA ARG A 47 8.31 -8.90 -12.35
C ARG A 47 8.98 -9.02 -13.71
N SER A 48 8.44 -8.36 -14.75
CA SER A 48 9.02 -8.44 -16.10
C SER A 48 10.38 -7.76 -16.21
N LEU A 49 10.67 -6.79 -15.34
CA LEU A 49 11.95 -6.10 -15.25
C LEU A 49 12.93 -6.77 -14.26
N GLY A 50 12.54 -7.87 -13.61
CA GLY A 50 13.36 -8.55 -12.59
C GLY A 50 13.53 -7.73 -11.29
N LEU A 51 12.61 -6.79 -11.04
CA LEU A 51 12.55 -5.99 -9.81
C LEU A 51 11.64 -6.66 -8.78
N ASP A 52 11.86 -6.35 -7.50
CA ASP A 52 11.05 -6.84 -6.38
C ASP A 52 9.64 -6.20 -6.41
N ASP A 53 8.65 -6.99 -6.83
CA ASP A 53 7.26 -6.56 -6.96
C ASP A 53 6.55 -6.36 -5.61
N SER A 54 7.08 -6.91 -4.51
CA SER A 54 6.53 -6.70 -3.16
C SER A 54 6.52 -5.23 -2.74
N LEU A 55 7.42 -4.43 -3.32
CA LEU A 55 7.50 -2.98 -3.10
C LEU A 55 6.25 -2.23 -3.58
N VAL A 56 5.60 -2.74 -4.62
CA VAL A 56 4.44 -2.08 -5.26
C VAL A 56 3.13 -2.82 -5.00
N MET A 57 3.21 -4.00 -4.39
CA MET A 57 2.05 -4.75 -3.91
C MET A 57 1.44 -4.07 -2.68
N PRO A 58 0.10 -4.07 -2.55
CA PRO A 58 -0.55 -3.66 -1.32
C PRO A 58 -0.08 -4.56 -0.17
N SER A 59 0.30 -3.94 0.96
CA SER A 59 0.82 -4.68 2.11
C SER A 59 -0.26 -5.42 2.91
N PHE A 60 -1.54 -5.18 2.60
CA PHE A 60 -2.72 -5.70 3.30
C PHE A 60 -2.64 -5.69 4.84
N VAL A 61 -1.83 -4.78 5.40
CA VAL A 61 -1.64 -4.71 6.86
C VAL A 61 -2.90 -4.15 7.50
N VAL A 62 -3.61 -5.01 8.23
CA VAL A 62 -4.77 -4.60 9.03
C VAL A 62 -4.31 -4.28 10.44
N ASN A 63 -4.39 -2.99 10.82
CA ASN A 63 -4.07 -2.55 12.17
C ASN A 63 -5.35 -2.34 12.98
N VAL A 64 -5.62 -3.27 13.91
CA VAL A 64 -6.74 -3.17 14.86
C VAL A 64 -6.34 -2.69 16.25
N GLY A 65 -5.06 -2.33 16.47
CA GLY A 65 -4.52 -2.06 17.81
C GLY A 65 -5.26 -0.94 18.55
N SER A 66 -5.59 0.15 17.85
CA SER A 66 -6.35 1.26 18.42
C SER A 66 -7.76 0.87 18.85
N LEU A 67 -8.41 -0.04 18.11
CA LEU A 67 -9.75 -0.53 18.46
C LEU A 67 -9.68 -1.53 19.62
N GLN A 68 -8.69 -2.44 19.58
CA GLN A 68 -8.45 -3.40 20.65
C GLN A 68 -8.16 -2.71 21.99
N ALA A 69 -7.35 -1.64 21.99
CA ALA A 69 -7.10 -0.82 23.17
C ALA A 69 -8.40 -0.19 23.72
N LYS A 70 -9.24 0.40 22.86
CA LYS A 70 -10.53 0.99 23.28
C LYS A 70 -11.48 -0.03 23.89
N ILE A 71 -11.55 -1.23 23.32
CA ILE A 71 -12.36 -2.33 23.87
C ILE A 71 -11.82 -2.71 25.25
N GLN A 72 -10.51 -2.84 25.39
CA GLN A 72 -9.87 -3.18 26.67
C GLN A 72 -10.13 -2.11 27.74
N ASP A 73 -10.03 -0.82 27.39
CA ASP A 73 -10.35 0.28 28.29
C ASP A 73 -11.81 0.22 28.76
N GLN A 74 -12.74 -0.16 27.88
CA GLN A 74 -14.15 -0.28 28.23
C GLN A 74 -14.44 -1.51 29.10
N ILE A 75 -13.72 -2.62 28.89
CA ILE A 75 -13.75 -3.79 29.78
C ILE A 75 -13.26 -3.41 31.19
N GLN A 76 -12.19 -2.61 31.28
CA GLN A 76 -11.67 -2.17 32.58
C GLN A 76 -12.63 -1.24 33.32
N LYS A 77 -13.35 -0.37 32.60
CA LYS A 77 -14.36 0.54 33.19
C LYS A 77 -15.58 -0.21 33.71
N ASP A 78 -16.11 -1.15 32.91
CA ASP A 78 -17.31 -1.93 33.26
C ASP A 78 -17.07 -3.44 33.03
N PRO A 79 -16.42 -4.14 33.99
CA PRO A 79 -16.04 -5.54 33.82
C PRO A 79 -17.22 -6.51 33.72
N GLU A 80 -18.35 -6.17 34.35
CA GLU A 80 -19.56 -6.99 34.37
C GLU A 80 -20.36 -6.91 33.06
N LEU A 81 -20.05 -5.93 32.19
CA LEU A 81 -20.76 -5.76 30.95
C LEU A 81 -20.26 -6.76 29.90
N ALA A 82 -20.97 -7.88 29.78
CA ALA A 82 -20.67 -8.96 28.83
C ALA A 82 -20.49 -8.48 27.37
N TYR A 83 -21.15 -7.38 26.98
CA TYR A 83 -21.02 -6.78 25.65
C TYR A 83 -19.57 -6.42 25.29
N ASN A 84 -18.77 -5.91 26.23
CA ASN A 84 -17.39 -5.52 25.96
C ASN A 84 -16.50 -6.73 25.68
N HIS A 85 -16.72 -7.82 26.42
CA HIS A 85 -16.03 -9.10 26.20
C HIS A 85 -16.45 -9.74 24.87
N ASN A 86 -17.73 -9.66 24.51
CA ASN A 86 -18.22 -10.15 23.22
C ASN A 86 -17.60 -9.37 22.06
N ASN A 87 -17.43 -8.04 22.20
CA ASN A 87 -16.75 -7.23 21.20
C ASN A 87 -15.27 -7.63 21.03
N ALA A 88 -14.57 -7.97 22.11
CA ALA A 88 -13.20 -8.45 22.05
C ALA A 88 -13.10 -9.77 21.28
N ALA A 89 -13.96 -10.74 21.60
CA ALA A 89 -14.02 -12.03 20.91
C ALA A 89 -14.40 -11.88 19.43
N PHE A 90 -15.32 -10.97 19.12
CA PHE A 90 -15.72 -10.68 17.75
C PHE A 90 -14.56 -10.08 16.93
N LEU A 91 -13.84 -9.11 17.50
CA LEU A 91 -12.68 -8.52 16.85
C LEU A 91 -11.58 -9.56 16.62
N GLU A 92 -11.34 -10.46 17.57
CA GLU A 92 -10.39 -11.55 17.43
C GLU A 92 -10.76 -12.48 16.26
N ASN A 93 -12.05 -12.82 16.11
CA ASN A 93 -12.53 -13.64 15.01
C ASN A 93 -12.33 -12.95 13.65
N ILE A 94 -12.62 -11.65 13.55
CA ILE A 94 -12.36 -10.86 12.33
C ILE A 94 -10.88 -10.92 11.95
N VAL A 95 -9.97 -10.69 12.91
CA VAL A 95 -8.52 -10.72 12.64
C VAL A 95 -8.09 -12.11 12.17
N LYS A 96 -8.63 -13.18 12.76
CA LYS A 96 -8.35 -14.56 12.31
C LYS A 96 -8.84 -14.79 10.88
N GLU A 97 -10.05 -14.37 10.54
CA GLU A 97 -10.61 -14.51 9.19
C GLU A 97 -9.79 -13.74 8.15
N ILE A 98 -9.43 -12.48 8.43
CA ILE A 98 -8.59 -11.67 7.54
C ILE A 98 -7.25 -12.38 7.31
N ASN A 99 -6.61 -12.89 8.36
CA ASN A 99 -5.34 -13.62 8.23
C ASN A 99 -5.47 -14.92 7.41
N LEU A 100 -6.59 -15.63 7.51
CA LEU A 100 -6.86 -16.82 6.70
C LEU A 100 -7.07 -16.47 5.23
N VAL A 101 -7.83 -15.41 4.94
CA VAL A 101 -8.05 -14.93 3.58
C VAL A 101 -6.73 -14.49 2.97
N MET A 102 -5.92 -13.69 3.68
CA MET A 102 -4.64 -13.19 3.17
C MET A 102 -3.64 -14.31 2.89
N ARG A 103 -3.54 -15.33 3.75
CA ARG A 103 -2.65 -16.50 3.50
C ARG A 103 -3.02 -17.34 2.28
N ASN A 104 -4.28 -17.31 1.86
CA ASN A 104 -4.73 -18.04 0.67
C ASN A 104 -4.51 -17.26 -0.64
N VAL A 105 -4.06 -15.99 -0.56
CA VAL A 105 -3.70 -15.18 -1.74
C VAL A 105 -2.24 -15.43 -2.16
N ASP A 106 -1.42 -16.05 -1.31
CA ASP A 106 0.00 -16.33 -1.53
C ASP A 106 0.29 -17.67 -2.25
N VAL A 107 -0.69 -18.27 -2.95
CA VAL A 107 -0.53 -19.55 -3.70
C VAL A 107 -0.78 -19.38 -5.20
#